data_AF-A0A858RQB8-F1
#
_entry.id   AF-A0A858RQB8-F1
#
_cell.length_a   1.000
_cell.length_b   1.000
_cell.length_c   1.000
_cell.angle_alpha   90.00
_cell.angle_beta   90.00
_cell.angle_gamma   90.00
#
_symmetry.space_group_name_H-M   'P 1'
#
loop_
_entity.id
_entity.type
_entity.pdbx_description
1 polymer ?
#
loop_
_entity_poly.entity_id
_entity_poly.type
_entity_poly.pdbx_seq_one_letter_code
_entity_poly.pdbx_strand_id
1 'polypeptide(L)'
;MMNEDDFFNDLLKAVEQQLAAPQTRYVAKTLERLTSGGMSEQDAKERIAAALGEETDAMYRSKRGFDEKSYRSRLDEIRADERFEDEEEKDEGDSSEEE
;
A
#
# COMPACT_ATOMS: atom_id res chain seq x y z
N MET A 1 15.68 17.33 2.69
CA MET A 1 14.70 16.31 3.13
C MET A 1 14.34 15.51 1.89
N MET A 2 14.24 14.18 1.97
CA MET A 2 13.70 13.42 0.84
C MET A 2 12.25 13.85 0.65
N ASN A 3 11.85 14.16 -0.59
CA ASN A 3 10.45 14.46 -0.86
C ASN A 3 9.65 13.15 -0.78
N GLU A 4 8.43 13.23 -0.28
CA GLU A 4 7.52 12.07 -0.16
C GLU A 4 7.28 11.42 -1.53
N ASP A 5 7.22 12.25 -2.59
CA ASP A 5 7.14 11.81 -3.98
C ASP A 5 8.35 10.96 -4.41
N ASP A 6 9.56 11.32 -3.99
CA ASP A 6 10.78 10.57 -4.34
C ASP A 6 10.76 9.19 -3.69
N PHE A 7 10.30 9.12 -2.42
CA PHE A 7 10.16 7.86 -1.70
C PHE A 7 9.09 6.96 -2.33
N PHE A 8 7.93 7.51 -2.68
CA PHE A 8 6.87 6.75 -3.34
C PHE A 8 7.31 6.21 -4.70
N ASN A 9 8.03 7.02 -5.49
CA ASN A 9 8.62 6.58 -6.76
C ASN A 9 9.62 5.43 -6.58
N ASP A 10 10.39 5.42 -5.49
CA ASP A 10 11.29 4.32 -5.19
C ASP A 10 10.55 3.05 -4.75
N LEU A 11 9.42 3.18 -4.04
CA LEU A 11 8.54 2.05 -3.74
C LEU A 11 7.94 1.46 -5.02
N LEU A 12 7.48 2.29 -5.96
CA LEU A 12 6.98 1.82 -7.26
C LEU A 12 8.04 1.00 -8.01
N LYS A 13 9.29 1.49 -8.08
CA LYS A 13 10.40 0.72 -8.68
C LYS A 13 10.64 -0.58 -7.94
N ALA A 14 10.55 -0.59 -6.61
CA ALA A 14 10.70 -1.80 -5.82
C ALA A 14 9.59 -2.82 -6.13
N VAL A 15 8.35 -2.37 -6.28
CA VAL A 15 7.22 -3.21 -6.71
C VAL A 15 7.48 -3.81 -8.09
N GLU A 16 7.96 -3.03 -9.06
CA GLU A 16 8.31 -3.55 -10.38
C GLU A 16 9.40 -4.63 -10.32
N GLN A 17 10.41 -4.44 -9.47
CA GLN A 17 11.43 -5.45 -9.23
C GLN A 17 10.84 -6.70 -8.57
N GLN A 18 9.90 -6.54 -7.63
CA GLN A 18 9.20 -7.66 -7.00
C GLN A 18 8.34 -8.44 -8.00
N LEU A 19 7.72 -7.78 -8.98
CA LEU A 19 6.95 -8.45 -10.03
C LEU A 19 7.85 -9.32 -10.92
N ALA A 20 9.08 -8.87 -11.20
CA ALA A 20 10.06 -9.64 -11.97
C ALA A 20 10.70 -10.80 -11.18
N ALA A 21 10.63 -10.75 -9.85
CA ALA A 21 11.39 -11.66 -8.99
C ALA A 21 10.59 -12.90 -8.55
N PRO A 22 11.17 -14.12 -8.65
CA PRO A 22 10.46 -15.37 -8.37
C PRO A 22 10.13 -15.58 -6.88
N GLN A 23 10.82 -14.90 -5.97
CA GLN A 23 10.55 -14.92 -4.54
C GLN A 23 9.26 -14.17 -4.15
N THR A 24 8.83 -13.22 -4.98
CA THR A 24 7.72 -12.28 -4.70
C THR A 24 6.54 -12.48 -5.63
N ARG A 25 6.31 -13.74 -6.05
CA ARG A 25 5.17 -14.12 -6.92
C ARG A 25 3.80 -13.76 -6.34
N TYR A 26 3.71 -13.59 -5.02
CA TYR A 26 2.47 -13.13 -4.39
C TYR A 26 2.11 -11.71 -4.82
N VAL A 27 3.09 -10.82 -5.06
CA VAL A 27 2.85 -9.46 -5.56
C VAL A 27 2.23 -9.50 -6.95
N ALA A 28 2.75 -10.35 -7.84
CA ALA A 28 2.19 -10.55 -9.17
C ALA A 28 0.75 -11.10 -9.12
N LYS A 29 0.46 -12.02 -8.19
CA LYS A 29 -0.91 -12.51 -7.97
C LYS A 29 -1.85 -11.41 -7.47
N THR A 30 -1.39 -10.55 -6.56
CA THR A 30 -2.18 -9.41 -6.11
C THR A 30 -2.46 -8.45 -7.26
N LEU A 31 -1.45 -8.13 -8.08
CA LEU A 31 -1.62 -7.28 -9.26
C LEU A 31 -2.64 -7.87 -10.24
N GLU A 32 -2.55 -9.17 -10.53
CA GLU A 32 -3.50 -9.89 -11.39
C GLU A 32 -4.92 -9.87 -10.79
N ARG A 33 -5.05 -10.06 -9.47
CA ARG A 33 -6.35 -10.01 -8.77
C ARG A 33 -6.99 -8.63 -8.88
N LEU A 34 -6.22 -7.57 -8.66
CA LEU A 34 -6.71 -6.19 -8.72
C LEU A 34 -7.13 -5.81 -10.14
N THR A 35 -6.30 -6.13 -11.13
CA THR A 35 -6.60 -5.84 -12.54
C THR A 35 -7.77 -6.65 -13.08
N SER A 36 -7.92 -7.91 -12.65
CA SER A 36 -9.10 -8.73 -12.96
C SER A 36 -10.38 -8.18 -12.33
N GLY A 37 -10.27 -7.43 -11.23
CA GLY A 37 -11.38 -6.73 -10.59
C GLY A 37 -11.77 -5.40 -11.27
N GLY A 38 -11.07 -5.00 -12.33
CA GLY A 38 -11.34 -3.77 -13.09
C GLY A 38 -10.46 -2.57 -12.74
N MET A 39 -9.49 -2.74 -11.83
CA MET A 39 -8.49 -1.70 -11.51
C MET A 39 -7.45 -1.61 -12.63
N SER A 40 -6.92 -0.42 -12.92
CA SER A 40 -5.82 -0.30 -13.88
C SER A 40 -4.54 -0.89 -13.31
N GLU A 41 -3.64 -1.36 -14.18
CA GLU A 41 -2.35 -1.91 -13.73
C GLU A 41 -1.53 -0.86 -12.96
N GLN A 42 -1.62 0.40 -13.37
CA GLN A 42 -0.92 1.50 -12.71
C GLN A 42 -1.49 1.74 -11.31
N ASP A 43 -2.81 1.90 -11.18
CA ASP A 43 -3.44 2.10 -9.86
C ASP A 43 -3.15 0.92 -8.93
N ALA A 44 -3.18 -0.30 -9.46
CA ALA A 44 -2.87 -1.50 -8.69
C ALA A 44 -1.41 -1.51 -8.21
N LYS A 45 -0.44 -1.08 -9.03
CA LYS A 45 0.95 -0.92 -8.61
C LYS A 45 1.09 0.15 -7.52
N GLU A 46 0.37 1.27 -7.67
CA GLU A 46 0.36 2.35 -6.68
C GLU A 46 -0.21 1.88 -5.33
N ARG A 47 -1.28 1.07 -5.33
CA ARG A 47 -1.82 0.43 -4.11
C ARG A 47 -0.83 -0.53 -3.46
N ILE A 48 -0.17 -1.36 -4.26
CA ILE A 48 0.85 -2.30 -3.78
C ILE A 48 2.05 -1.53 -3.19
N ALA A 49 2.45 -0.41 -3.81
CA ALA A 49 3.51 0.46 -3.33
C ALA A 49 3.13 1.16 -2.02
N ALA A 50 1.90 1.64 -1.89
CA ALA A 50 1.38 2.20 -0.65
C ALA A 50 1.44 1.18 0.51
N ALA A 51 0.97 -0.05 0.28
CA ALA A 51 1.05 -1.13 1.27
C ALA A 51 2.51 -1.49 1.65
N LEU A 52 3.44 -1.38 0.69
CA LEU A 52 4.88 -1.56 0.94
C LEU A 52 5.44 -0.40 1.78
N GLY A 53 5.00 0.82 1.50
CA GLY A 53 5.33 2.02 2.26
C GLY A 53 4.87 1.94 3.71
N GLU A 54 3.65 1.47 3.96
CA GLU A 54 3.14 1.26 5.32
C GLU A 54 3.96 0.24 6.13
N GLU A 55 4.31 -0.89 5.52
CA GLU A 55 5.16 -1.89 6.19
C GLU A 55 6.57 -1.32 6.43
N THR A 56 7.07 -0.50 5.52
CA THR A 56 8.35 0.19 5.65
C THR A 56 8.31 1.25 6.76
N ASP A 57 7.25 2.05 6.87
CA ASP A 57 7.06 3.00 7.99
C ASP A 57 6.95 2.24 9.32
N ALA A 58 6.15 1.17 9.36
CA ALA A 58 6.00 0.34 10.55
C ALA A 58 7.33 -0.28 10.99
N MET A 59 8.16 -0.69 10.03
CA MET A 59 9.53 -1.17 10.24
C MET A 59 10.39 -0.10 10.92
N TYR A 60 10.40 1.13 10.40
CA TYR A 60 11.15 2.25 10.97
C TYR A 60 10.62 2.67 12.35
N ARG A 61 9.31 2.83 12.49
CA ARG A 61 8.64 3.25 13.73
C ARG A 61 8.86 2.24 14.85
N SER A 62 8.76 0.94 14.53
CA SER A 62 8.88 -0.14 15.52
C SER A 62 10.31 -0.67 15.68
N LYS A 63 11.28 -0.16 14.90
CA LYS A 63 12.67 -0.63 14.82
C LYS A 63 12.78 -2.15 14.65
N ARG A 64 11.85 -2.73 13.89
CA ARG A 64 11.80 -4.17 13.58
C ARG A 64 12.30 -4.42 12.16
N GLY A 65 12.49 -5.68 11.80
CA GLY A 65 12.71 -6.05 10.39
C GLY A 65 11.41 -6.03 9.59
N PHE A 66 11.55 -6.02 8.27
CA PHE A 66 10.41 -6.16 7.36
C PHE A 66 9.67 -7.48 7.62
N ASP A 67 8.36 -7.41 7.85
CA ASP A 67 7.52 -8.59 8.06
C ASP A 67 6.73 -8.90 6.78
N GLU A 68 7.19 -9.93 6.08
CA GLU A 68 6.56 -10.39 4.85
C GLU A 68 5.12 -10.89 5.08
N LYS A 69 4.81 -11.47 6.25
CA LYS A 69 3.45 -11.95 6.53
C LYS A 69 2.49 -10.78 6.68
N SER A 70 2.92 -9.76 7.43
CA SER A 70 2.20 -8.50 7.60
C SER A 70 1.98 -7.82 6.25
N TYR A 71 3.01 -7.74 5.42
CA TYR A 71 2.91 -7.19 4.07
C TYR A 71 1.91 -7.98 3.20
N ARG A 72 1.96 -9.31 3.20
CA ARG A 72 1.01 -10.15 2.44
C ARG A 72 -0.43 -9.97 2.91
N SER A 73 -0.66 -9.88 4.22
CA SER A 73 -2.00 -9.60 4.74
C SER A 73 -2.54 -8.26 4.23
N ARG A 74 -1.72 -7.20 4.24
CA ARG A 74 -2.12 -5.91 3.66
C ARG A 74 -2.44 -6.02 2.18
N LEU A 75 -1.61 -6.74 1.41
CA LEU A 75 -1.87 -6.96 -0.01
C LEU A 75 -3.19 -7.68 -0.26
N ASP A 76 -3.55 -8.64 0.58
CA ASP A 76 -4.81 -9.37 0.48
C ASP A 76 -6.02 -8.50 0.84
N GLU A 77 -5.85 -7.52 1.73
CA GLU A 77 -6.87 -6.56 2.12
C GLU A 77 -7.22 -5.56 1.01
N ILE A 78 -6.30 -5.26 0.08
CA ILE A 78 -6.57 -4.34 -1.04
C ILE A 78 -7.72 -4.86 -1.90
N ARG A 79 -8.80 -4.09 -1.98
CA ARG A 79 -9.93 -4.41 -2.85
C ARG A 79 -9.82 -3.67 -4.18
N ALA A 80 -10.23 -4.33 -5.26
CA ALA A 80 -10.21 -3.74 -6.60
C ALA A 80 -11.32 -2.68 -6.79
N ASP A 81 -12.40 -2.79 -6.01
CA ASP A 81 -13.52 -1.84 -5.99
C ASP A 81 -13.25 -0.58 -5.17
N GLU A 82 -12.23 -0.59 -4.30
CA GLU A 82 -11.77 0.61 -3.61
C GLU A 82 -11.04 1.50 -4.62
N ARG A 83 -11.79 2.45 -5.19
CA ARG A 83 -11.19 3.62 -5.86
C ARG A 83 -10.27 4.30 -4.85
N PHE A 84 -9.17 4.91 -5.29
CA PHE A 84 -8.43 5.87 -4.45
C PHE A 84 -9.43 6.99 -4.11
N GLU A 85 -10.21 6.79 -3.05
CA GLU A 85 -10.73 7.86 -2.26
C GLU A 85 -9.47 8.44 -1.64
N ASP A 86 -9.06 9.62 -2.13
CA ASP A 86 -8.30 10.55 -1.28
C ASP A 86 -8.91 10.43 0.12
N GLU A 87 -8.09 10.16 1.13
CA GLU A 87 -8.53 10.23 2.52
C GLU A 87 -9.09 11.65 2.74
N GLU A 88 -10.37 11.86 2.45
CA GLU A 88 -11.11 12.95 3.06
C GLU A 88 -11.12 12.63 4.54
N GLU A 89 -10.38 13.47 5.26
CA GLU A 89 -10.30 13.59 6.71
C GLU A 89 -11.43 12.85 7.41
N LYS A 90 -11.08 11.87 8.24
CA LYS A 90 -11.89 11.60 9.43
C LYS A 90 -11.71 12.77 10.39
N ASP A 91 -12.30 13.90 10.04
CA ASP A 91 -12.70 14.93 10.99
C ASP A 91 -13.90 14.35 11.76
N GLU A 92 -13.62 13.49 12.74
CA GLU A 92 -14.54 13.33 13.86
C GLU A 92 -14.16 14.39 14.89
N GLY A 93 -14.61 15.62 14.62
CA GLY A 93 -14.76 16.65 15.62
C GLY A 93 -15.69 16.15 16.73
N ASP A 94 -15.10 15.68 17.82
CA ASP A 94 -15.80 15.50 19.09
C ASP A 94 -16.10 16.88 19.66
N SER A 95 -17.27 17.42 19.33
CA SER A 95 -17.85 18.59 19.97
C SER A 95 -19.35 18.41 20.08
N SER A 96 -19.79 17.95 21.25
CA SER A 96 -21.10 18.17 21.87
C SER A 96 -20.92 17.74 23.34
N GLU A 97 -20.60 18.64 24.27
CA GLU A 97 -21.54 19.54 24.97
C GLU A 97 -22.63 18.76 25.74
N GLU A 98 -22.53 18.77 27.07
CA GLU A 98 -23.58 18.77 28.12
C GLU A 98 -22.84 18.49 29.44
N GLU A 99 -22.82 19.33 30.49
CA GLU A 99 -23.86 20.15 31.15
C GLU A 99 -23.23 21.35 31.89
#